data_AF-A0A3C0TC86-F1
#
_entry.id   AF-A0A3C0TC86-F1
#
_cell.length_a   1.000
_cell.length_b   1.000
_cell.length_c   1.000
_cell.angle_alpha   90.00
_cell.angle_beta   90.00
_cell.angle_gamma   90.00
#
_symmetry.space_group_name_H-M   'P 1'
#
loop_
_entity.id
_entity.type
_entity.pdbx_description
1 polymer ?
#
loop_
_entity_poly.entity_id
_entity_poly.type
_entity_poly.pdbx_seq_one_letter_code
_entity_poly.pdbx_strand_id
1 'polypeptide(L)'
;PMREVERRFGPGIRQEVSSELIQTSFNEAVQQESVAPAGTPQIEDVKMEAGQDLEYTAIFEVFPEVEPGDYSKVTIERPVSEVTDDDLERMTEKLRSQRIDYSQVERKVAEEDRVNIDFEGFIDDEPFDGNKAEGSDIVIGSGNMIPGFEEGIIGCEAGDNKDLEVSFPEDYHVEDLAGKAAVFKITVNSVSEPTKPDLDDEFFKQFGVEEGGLEAFRDEMRSNMVKELERAIKQRTKAQVMDGLVDTTEVDVPKALVDGEIDRMRHEAVHQYGGHDSIDPSVLPAEMFETQARHRVTLGLIINAVVEASSVEVDEERVQQTIEEMASSYEDSEQVIDFYKSNEEQLSQIKNLVLEEQVVDLLLDQATVKDVTMTYEEVMESLQSESGSAT
;
A
#
# COMPACT_ATOMS: atom_id res chain seq x y z
N PRO A 1 -40.11 -44.23 -20.00
CA PRO A 1 -39.40 -44.58 -21.26
C PRO A 1 -38.28 -43.57 -21.53
N MET A 2 -37.07 -44.03 -21.86
CA MET A 2 -35.87 -43.20 -22.09
C MET A 2 -36.14 -42.01 -23.04
N ARG A 3 -36.98 -42.24 -24.05
CA ARG A 3 -37.40 -41.26 -25.06
C ARG A 3 -38.16 -40.04 -24.51
N GLU A 4 -38.89 -40.17 -23.39
CA GLU A 4 -39.55 -39.02 -22.73
C GLU A 4 -38.60 -38.27 -21.79
N VAL A 5 -37.57 -38.95 -21.27
CA VAL A 5 -36.50 -38.32 -20.48
C VAL A 5 -35.61 -37.50 -21.41
N GLU A 6 -35.21 -38.07 -22.54
CA GLU A 6 -34.45 -37.39 -23.59
C GLU A 6 -35.19 -36.17 -24.17
N ARG A 7 -36.53 -36.27 -24.35
CA ARG A 7 -37.32 -35.12 -24.82
C ARG A 7 -37.41 -33.98 -23.81
N ARG A 8 -37.44 -34.28 -22.50
CA ARG A 8 -37.61 -33.28 -21.43
C ARG A 8 -36.30 -32.70 -20.92
N PHE A 9 -35.24 -33.51 -20.86
CA PHE A 9 -33.95 -33.15 -20.25
C PHE A 9 -32.78 -33.21 -21.23
N GLY A 10 -32.96 -33.78 -22.42
CA GLY A 10 -31.89 -33.99 -23.40
C GLY A 10 -31.14 -32.73 -23.85
N PRO A 11 -31.81 -31.57 -24.09
CA PRO A 11 -31.10 -30.34 -24.42
C PRO A 11 -30.20 -29.84 -23.28
N GLY A 12 -30.70 -29.85 -22.03
CA GLY A 12 -29.93 -29.41 -20.86
C GLY A 12 -28.76 -30.35 -20.56
N ILE A 13 -29.00 -31.67 -20.59
CA ILE A 13 -27.97 -32.69 -20.42
C ILE A 13 -26.90 -32.58 -21.51
N ARG A 14 -27.28 -32.33 -22.77
CA ARG A 14 -26.28 -32.13 -23.85
C ARG A 14 -25.42 -30.91 -23.62
N GLN A 15 -25.99 -29.80 -23.15
CA GLN A 15 -25.24 -28.59 -22.88
C GLN A 15 -24.25 -28.78 -21.72
N GLU A 16 -24.69 -29.45 -20.65
CA GLU A 16 -23.83 -29.79 -19.50
C GLU A 16 -22.70 -30.74 -19.91
N VAL A 17 -23.02 -31.85 -20.58
CA VAL A 17 -22.04 -32.85 -21.02
C VAL A 17 -21.08 -32.27 -22.07
N SER A 18 -21.55 -31.41 -22.99
CA SER A 18 -20.63 -30.76 -23.95
C SER A 18 -19.68 -29.79 -23.29
N SER A 19 -20.13 -29.04 -22.28
CA SER A 19 -19.24 -28.14 -21.53
C SER A 19 -18.15 -28.93 -20.80
N GLU A 20 -18.51 -30.04 -20.16
CA GLU A 20 -17.57 -30.95 -19.51
C GLU A 20 -16.60 -31.60 -20.52
N LEU A 21 -17.11 -32.03 -21.68
CA LEU A 21 -16.30 -32.61 -22.76
C LEU A 21 -15.33 -31.59 -23.35
N ILE A 22 -15.75 -30.34 -23.57
CA ILE A 22 -14.88 -29.26 -24.04
C ILE A 22 -13.75 -29.05 -23.03
N GLN A 23 -14.07 -28.91 -21.75
CA GLN A 23 -13.05 -28.71 -20.71
C GLN A 23 -12.06 -29.88 -20.61
N THR A 24 -12.56 -31.11 -20.65
CA THR A 24 -11.72 -32.32 -20.55
C THR A 24 -10.85 -32.49 -21.78
N SER A 25 -11.43 -32.40 -22.98
CA SER A 25 -10.69 -32.56 -24.24
C SER A 25 -9.69 -31.43 -24.49
N PHE A 26 -9.98 -30.21 -24.02
CA PHE A 26 -9.02 -29.11 -24.05
C PHE A 26 -7.81 -29.42 -23.16
N ASN A 27 -8.03 -29.84 -21.92
CA ASN A 27 -6.96 -30.22 -21.01
C ASN A 27 -6.11 -31.39 -21.53
N GLU A 28 -6.75 -32.38 -22.16
CA GLU A 28 -6.04 -33.49 -22.82
C GLU A 28 -5.18 -33.00 -23.99
N ALA A 29 -5.71 -32.12 -24.85
CA ALA A 29 -4.97 -31.56 -25.98
C ALA A 29 -3.77 -30.71 -25.52
N VAL A 30 -3.97 -29.89 -24.50
CA VAL A 30 -2.92 -29.05 -23.88
C VAL A 30 -1.79 -29.92 -23.32
N GLN A 31 -2.11 -30.99 -22.61
CA GLN A 31 -1.11 -31.94 -22.08
C GLN A 31 -0.40 -32.70 -23.20
N GLN A 32 -1.14 -33.15 -24.23
CA GLN A 32 -0.59 -33.90 -25.35
C GLN A 32 0.43 -33.06 -26.14
N GLU A 33 0.11 -31.80 -26.39
CA GLU A 33 0.98 -30.87 -27.12
C GLU A 33 2.01 -30.18 -26.20
N SER A 34 1.99 -30.46 -24.90
CA SER A 34 2.89 -29.88 -23.88
C SER A 34 2.93 -28.35 -23.91
N VAL A 35 1.77 -27.74 -24.17
CA VAL A 35 1.62 -26.27 -24.13
C VAL A 35 1.10 -25.85 -22.75
N ALA A 36 1.53 -24.68 -22.28
CA ALA A 36 1.06 -24.10 -21.03
C ALA A 36 0.17 -22.88 -21.33
N PRO A 37 -1.17 -22.99 -21.20
CA PRO A 37 -2.06 -21.86 -21.44
C PRO A 37 -1.87 -20.76 -20.39
N ALA A 38 -1.69 -19.53 -20.86
CA ALA A 38 -1.65 -18.34 -20.04
C ALA A 38 -3.07 -17.79 -19.88
N GLY A 39 -3.75 -18.22 -18.82
CA GLY A 39 -5.13 -17.81 -18.52
C GLY A 39 -6.21 -18.74 -19.10
N THR A 40 -7.45 -18.26 -19.12
CA THR A 40 -8.62 -19.06 -19.55
C THR A 40 -8.80 -18.98 -21.07
N PRO A 41 -8.97 -20.12 -21.78
CA PRO A 41 -9.19 -20.11 -23.23
C PRO A 41 -10.56 -19.53 -23.60
N GLN A 42 -10.61 -18.80 -24.72
CA GLN A 42 -11.85 -18.40 -25.37
C GLN A 42 -12.33 -19.54 -26.29
N ILE A 43 -13.53 -20.05 -26.02
CA ILE A 43 -14.15 -21.12 -26.81
C ILE A 43 -15.07 -20.51 -27.87
N GLU A 44 -14.81 -20.82 -29.14
CA GLU A 44 -15.56 -20.35 -30.30
C GLU A 44 -16.01 -21.53 -31.18
N ASP A 45 -16.88 -21.23 -32.15
CA ASP A 45 -17.32 -22.17 -33.19
C ASP A 45 -17.88 -23.52 -32.68
N VAL A 46 -18.52 -23.52 -31.51
CA VAL A 46 -19.08 -24.76 -30.92
C VAL A 46 -20.21 -25.31 -31.79
N LYS A 47 -19.97 -26.46 -32.43
CA LYS A 47 -20.97 -27.21 -33.20
C LYS A 47 -21.34 -28.48 -32.45
N MET A 48 -22.61 -28.58 -32.09
CA MET A 48 -23.15 -29.69 -31.31
C MET A 48 -24.47 -30.18 -31.93
N GLU A 49 -24.42 -30.64 -33.18
CA GLU A 49 -25.59 -31.19 -33.87
C GLU A 49 -25.85 -32.65 -33.46
N ALA A 50 -27.13 -33.01 -33.33
CA ALA A 50 -27.52 -34.35 -32.91
C ALA A 50 -27.05 -35.41 -33.93
N GLY A 51 -26.19 -36.32 -33.48
CA GLY A 51 -25.66 -37.40 -34.32
C GLY A 51 -24.44 -37.02 -35.17
N GLN A 52 -23.87 -35.83 -34.92
CA GLN A 52 -22.59 -35.39 -35.45
C GLN A 52 -21.56 -35.30 -34.32
N ASP A 53 -20.29 -35.16 -34.69
CA ASP A 53 -19.20 -34.96 -33.74
C ASP A 53 -19.29 -33.55 -33.11
N LEU A 54 -18.74 -33.41 -31.91
CA LEU A 54 -18.58 -32.12 -31.25
C LEU A 54 -17.32 -31.44 -31.79
N GLU A 55 -17.49 -30.27 -32.40
CA GLU A 55 -16.37 -29.43 -32.87
C GLU A 55 -16.37 -28.11 -32.09
N TYR A 56 -15.18 -27.63 -31.72
CA TYR A 56 -14.98 -26.31 -31.12
C TYR A 56 -13.57 -25.81 -31.41
N THR A 57 -13.39 -24.49 -31.35
CA THR A 57 -12.08 -23.83 -31.43
C THR A 57 -11.75 -23.22 -30.07
N ALA A 58 -10.58 -23.54 -29.51
CA ALA A 58 -10.07 -22.89 -28.30
C ALA A 58 -8.95 -21.92 -28.67
N ILE A 59 -9.12 -20.64 -28.37
CA ILE A 59 -8.13 -19.58 -28.59
C ILE A 59 -7.58 -19.18 -27.22
N PHE A 60 -6.27 -19.26 -27.05
CA PHE A 60 -5.60 -18.91 -25.80
C PHE A 60 -4.19 -18.42 -26.09
N GLU A 61 -3.65 -17.62 -25.18
CA GLU A 61 -2.24 -17.28 -25.16
C GLU A 61 -1.47 -18.38 -24.42
N VAL A 62 -0.19 -18.54 -24.72
CA VAL A 62 0.70 -19.49 -24.03
C VAL A 62 1.69 -18.72 -23.18
N PHE A 63 2.20 -19.36 -22.12
CA PHE A 63 3.32 -18.79 -21.38
C PHE A 63 4.52 -18.60 -22.32
N PRO A 64 5.15 -17.43 -22.32
CA PRO A 64 6.32 -17.18 -23.15
C PRO A 64 7.52 -17.99 -22.65
N GLU A 65 8.38 -18.43 -23.57
CA GLU A 65 9.72 -18.86 -23.22
C GLU A 65 10.55 -17.62 -22.90
N VAL A 66 10.97 -17.47 -21.64
CA VAL A 66 11.75 -16.32 -21.17
C VAL A 66 13.19 -16.78 -20.91
N GLU A 67 14.14 -16.13 -21.57
CA GLU A 67 15.57 -16.31 -21.30
C GLU A 67 16.05 -15.16 -20.41
N PRO A 68 16.52 -15.40 -19.18
CA PRO A 68 16.99 -14.34 -18.29
C PRO A 68 18.13 -13.52 -18.91
N GLY A 69 18.03 -12.19 -18.79
CA GLY A 69 19.05 -11.27 -19.26
C GLY A 69 20.40 -11.40 -18.55
N ASP A 70 21.45 -10.84 -19.16
CA ASP A 70 22.79 -10.78 -18.55
C ASP A 70 22.84 -9.72 -17.44
N TYR A 71 22.68 -10.19 -16.21
CA TYR A 71 22.60 -9.35 -15.02
C TYR A 71 23.93 -8.71 -14.60
N SER A 72 25.07 -9.19 -15.13
CA SER A 72 26.40 -8.68 -14.76
C SER A 72 26.63 -7.21 -15.12
N LYS A 73 25.81 -6.68 -16.05
CA LYS A 73 25.87 -5.29 -16.51
C LYS A 73 24.96 -4.36 -15.71
N VAL A 74 24.08 -4.89 -14.86
CA VAL A 74 23.22 -4.10 -13.99
C VAL A 74 24.08 -3.55 -12.85
N THR A 75 23.96 -2.24 -12.64
CA THR A 75 24.60 -1.56 -11.50
C THR A 75 23.54 -1.33 -10.43
N ILE A 76 23.78 -1.87 -9.24
CA ILE A 76 22.91 -1.68 -8.07
C ILE A 76 23.60 -0.73 -7.10
N GLU A 77 22.93 0.35 -6.74
CA GLU A 77 23.39 1.30 -5.73
C GLU A 77 22.83 0.88 -4.37
N ARG A 78 23.68 0.28 -3.53
CA ARG A 78 23.32 -0.15 -2.18
C ARG A 78 23.65 0.96 -1.20
N PRO A 79 22.65 1.56 -0.52
CA PRO A 79 22.94 2.52 0.52
C PRO A 79 23.69 1.88 1.67
N VAL A 80 24.71 2.58 2.18
CA VAL A 80 25.39 2.27 3.43
C VAL A 80 25.13 3.43 4.37
N SER A 81 24.38 3.14 5.43
CA SER A 81 23.92 4.13 6.40
C SER A 81 23.94 3.52 7.79
N GLU A 82 24.06 4.37 8.80
CA GLU A 82 24.03 4.00 10.21
C GLU A 82 23.16 4.97 10.99
N VAL A 83 22.52 4.49 12.06
CA VAL A 83 21.75 5.36 12.96
C VAL A 83 22.71 6.06 13.90
N THR A 84 22.83 7.38 13.76
CA THR A 84 23.67 8.22 14.61
C THR A 84 22.94 8.71 15.85
N ASP A 85 23.67 9.28 16.82
CA ASP A 85 23.05 9.92 17.99
C ASP A 85 22.21 11.13 17.60
N ASP A 86 22.64 11.89 16.58
CA ASP A 86 21.89 13.03 16.05
C ASP A 86 20.55 12.59 15.43
N ASP A 87 20.51 11.43 14.76
CA ASP A 87 19.26 10.85 14.25
C ASP A 87 18.29 10.52 15.37
N LEU A 88 18.79 9.96 16.48
CA LEU A 88 17.96 9.65 17.66
C LEU A 88 17.40 10.92 18.30
N GLU A 89 18.20 11.97 18.43
CA GLU A 89 17.73 13.24 18.99
C GLU A 89 16.65 13.87 18.11
N ARG A 90 16.84 13.87 16.79
CA ARG A 90 15.83 14.35 15.83
C ARG A 90 14.55 13.54 15.88
N MET A 91 14.65 12.20 15.91
CA MET A 91 13.49 11.33 16.01
C MET A 91 12.76 11.51 17.34
N THR A 92 13.49 11.64 18.45
CA THR A 92 12.92 11.95 19.78
C THR A 92 12.14 13.26 19.74
N GLU A 93 12.72 14.32 19.17
CA GLU A 93 12.09 15.62 19.08
C GLU A 93 10.88 15.62 18.14
N LYS A 94 10.93 14.83 17.06
CA LYS A 94 9.79 14.60 16.17
C LYS A 94 8.64 13.91 16.92
N LEU A 95 8.92 12.85 17.69
CA LEU A 95 7.92 12.15 18.49
C LEU A 95 7.28 13.06 19.56
N ARG A 96 8.08 13.92 20.21
CA ARG A 96 7.57 14.91 21.16
C ARG A 96 6.70 15.97 20.49
N SER A 97 7.11 16.44 19.31
CA SER A 97 6.35 17.42 18.52
C SER A 97 5.03 16.85 17.98
N GLN A 98 4.95 15.53 17.74
CA GLN A 98 3.70 14.87 17.35
C GLN A 98 2.72 14.67 18.51
N ARG A 99 3.19 14.77 19.76
CA ARG A 99 2.41 14.54 20.98
C ARG A 99 2.37 15.78 21.87
N ILE A 100 2.24 16.95 21.26
CA ILE A 100 2.09 18.21 22.01
C ILE A 100 0.82 18.15 22.85
N ASP A 101 0.98 18.32 24.16
CA ASP A 101 -0.11 18.58 25.08
C ASP A 101 -0.41 20.07 25.13
N TYR A 102 -1.64 20.42 25.50
CA TYR A 102 -2.04 21.82 25.61
C TYR A 102 -2.51 22.13 27.03
N SER A 103 -1.87 23.11 27.65
CA SER A 103 -2.21 23.57 29.00
C SER A 103 -2.84 24.95 28.96
N GLN A 104 -3.99 25.12 29.61
CA GLN A 104 -4.70 26.40 29.63
C GLN A 104 -3.86 27.50 30.30
N VAL A 105 -3.83 28.68 29.66
CA VAL A 105 -3.09 29.86 30.13
C VAL A 105 -3.93 31.13 30.10
N GLU A 106 -3.63 32.05 31.02
CA GLU A 106 -4.23 33.39 31.08
C GLU A 106 -3.31 34.42 30.43
N ARG A 107 -3.11 34.31 29.11
CA ARG A 107 -2.37 35.28 28.29
C ARG A 107 -3.00 35.44 26.91
N LYS A 108 -2.51 36.42 26.16
CA LYS A 108 -2.86 36.62 24.75
C LYS A 108 -2.49 35.41 23.90
N VAL A 109 -3.33 35.13 22.90
CA VAL A 109 -3.09 34.14 21.85
C VAL A 109 -1.80 34.48 21.09
N ALA A 110 -0.95 33.48 20.93
CA ALA A 110 0.26 33.50 20.12
C ALA A 110 0.21 32.40 19.04
N GLU A 111 1.23 32.36 18.18
CA GLU A 111 1.43 31.22 17.26
C GLU A 111 1.61 29.91 18.05
N GLU A 112 1.21 28.79 17.45
CA GLU A 112 1.23 27.43 18.02
C GLU A 112 0.30 27.19 19.22
N ASP A 113 -0.38 28.20 19.75
CA ASP A 113 -1.40 28.02 20.78
C ASP A 113 -2.62 27.27 20.23
N ARG A 114 -3.26 26.47 21.10
CA ARG A 114 -4.60 25.94 20.86
C ARG A 114 -5.62 26.86 21.51
N VAL A 115 -6.54 27.37 20.70
CA VAL A 115 -7.59 28.28 21.13
C VAL A 115 -8.93 27.56 20.98
N ASN A 116 -9.72 27.55 22.06
CA ASN A 116 -11.10 27.13 21.98
C ASN A 116 -11.96 28.34 21.63
N ILE A 117 -12.70 28.28 20.52
CA ILE A 117 -13.52 29.40 20.05
C ILE A 117 -14.92 28.97 19.64
N ASP A 118 -15.84 29.92 19.74
CA ASP A 118 -17.11 29.89 19.04
C ASP A 118 -17.00 30.84 17.85
N PHE A 119 -17.45 30.45 16.67
CA PHE A 119 -17.48 31.35 15.52
C PHE A 119 -18.75 31.21 14.69
N GLU A 120 -19.15 32.31 14.06
CA GLU A 120 -20.25 32.36 13.09
C GLU A 120 -19.86 33.28 11.92
N GLY A 121 -19.86 32.73 10.70
CA GLY A 121 -19.48 33.43 9.46
C GLY A 121 -20.66 34.05 8.72
N PHE A 122 -20.46 35.23 8.13
CA PHE A 122 -21.47 35.98 7.37
C PHE A 122 -20.89 36.43 6.04
N ILE A 123 -21.67 36.34 4.96
CA ILE A 123 -21.36 36.94 3.65
C ILE A 123 -22.50 37.90 3.33
N ASP A 124 -22.18 39.17 3.04
CA ASP A 124 -23.19 40.21 2.77
C ASP A 124 -24.29 40.29 3.85
N ASP A 125 -23.90 40.15 5.13
CA ASP A 125 -24.79 40.09 6.32
C ASP A 125 -25.74 38.87 6.40
N GLU A 126 -25.59 37.87 5.53
CA GLU A 126 -26.33 36.61 5.58
C GLU A 126 -25.44 35.43 6.06
N PRO A 127 -25.93 34.57 6.99
CA PRO A 127 -25.23 33.34 7.35
C PRO A 127 -25.26 32.33 6.19
N PHE A 128 -24.21 31.52 6.05
CA PHE A 128 -24.08 30.50 5.00
C PHE A 128 -23.90 29.09 5.60
N ASP A 129 -24.01 28.02 4.82
CA ASP A 129 -23.91 26.65 5.37
C ASP A 129 -22.45 26.29 5.75
N GLY A 130 -22.26 25.58 6.87
CA GLY A 130 -20.93 25.26 7.42
C GLY A 130 -20.18 26.43 8.10
N ASN A 131 -20.88 27.53 8.39
CA ASN A 131 -20.31 28.78 8.89
C ASN A 131 -20.21 28.90 10.43
N LYS A 132 -20.74 27.94 11.20
CA LYS A 132 -20.88 28.07 12.65
C LYS A 132 -20.32 26.86 13.39
N ALA A 133 -19.48 27.12 14.38
CA ALA A 133 -19.03 26.13 15.35
C ALA A 133 -19.06 26.70 16.76
N GLU A 134 -19.38 25.85 17.74
CA GLU A 134 -19.33 26.17 19.17
C GLU A 134 -18.34 25.22 19.84
N GLY A 135 -17.43 25.74 20.66
CA GLY A 135 -16.43 24.99 21.40
C GLY A 135 -15.34 24.35 20.53
N SER A 136 -15.03 24.94 19.36
CA SER A 136 -14.05 24.38 18.41
C SER A 136 -12.63 24.68 18.86
N ASP A 137 -11.80 23.64 18.94
CA ASP A 137 -10.37 23.77 19.21
C ASP A 137 -9.58 23.96 17.92
N ILE A 138 -8.87 25.09 17.81
CA ILE A 138 -8.05 25.42 16.65
C ILE A 138 -6.62 25.69 17.11
N VAL A 139 -5.65 25.05 16.46
CA VAL A 139 -4.22 25.34 16.66
C VAL A 139 -3.81 26.44 15.70
N ILE A 140 -3.30 27.55 16.25
CA ILE A 140 -2.90 28.73 15.48
C ILE A 140 -1.60 28.44 14.72
N GLY A 141 -1.60 28.70 13.41
CA GLY A 141 -0.48 28.40 12.51
C GLY A 141 -0.53 27.02 11.89
N SER A 142 -1.62 26.25 12.09
CA SER A 142 -1.77 24.91 11.52
C SER A 142 -2.20 24.93 10.04
N GLY A 143 -2.76 26.05 9.57
CA GLY A 143 -3.23 26.18 8.19
C GLY A 143 -4.49 25.36 7.89
N ASN A 144 -5.19 24.91 8.94
CA ASN A 144 -6.43 24.17 8.82
C ASN A 144 -7.63 25.09 8.53
N MET A 145 -7.49 26.39 8.82
CA MET A 145 -8.50 27.42 8.52
C MET A 145 -8.12 28.25 7.29
N ILE A 146 -9.09 29.01 6.77
CA ILE A 146 -8.85 29.91 5.64
C ILE A 146 -7.77 30.96 5.98
N PRO A 147 -6.91 31.33 5.00
CA PRO A 147 -5.87 32.34 5.21
C PRO A 147 -6.41 33.63 5.82
N GLY A 148 -5.69 34.15 6.82
CA GLY A 148 -6.08 35.36 7.57
C GLY A 148 -7.01 35.10 8.77
N PHE A 149 -7.65 33.93 8.88
CA PHE A 149 -8.50 33.61 10.03
C PHE A 149 -7.66 33.41 11.30
N GLU A 150 -6.68 32.51 11.27
CA GLU A 150 -5.81 32.20 12.42
C GLU A 150 -4.99 33.44 12.84
N GLU A 151 -4.42 34.15 11.86
CA GLU A 151 -3.66 35.39 12.06
C GLU A 151 -4.51 36.49 12.75
N GLY A 152 -5.80 36.55 12.42
CA GLY A 152 -6.72 37.50 13.01
C GLY A 152 -7.02 37.23 14.49
N ILE A 153 -6.83 36.00 14.98
CA ILE A 153 -7.07 35.64 16.39
C ILE A 153 -5.84 35.94 17.26
N ILE A 154 -4.65 36.03 16.67
CA ILE A 154 -3.41 36.36 17.38
C ILE A 154 -3.57 37.68 18.13
N GLY A 155 -3.19 37.67 19.41
CA GLY A 155 -3.26 38.83 20.30
C GLY A 155 -4.58 39.03 21.05
N CYS A 156 -5.62 38.22 20.79
CA CYS A 156 -6.85 38.17 21.58
C CYS A 156 -6.61 37.48 22.94
N GLU A 157 -7.46 37.75 23.93
CA GLU A 157 -7.48 37.09 25.24
C GLU A 157 -8.73 36.23 25.41
N ALA A 158 -8.72 35.28 26.36
CA ALA A 158 -9.91 34.51 26.70
C ALA A 158 -11.05 35.44 27.16
N GLY A 159 -12.23 35.27 26.58
CA GLY A 159 -13.41 36.11 26.76
C GLY A 159 -13.57 37.21 25.69
N ASP A 160 -12.57 37.43 24.83
CA ASP A 160 -12.67 38.44 23.77
C ASP A 160 -13.68 38.04 22.69
N ASN A 161 -14.39 39.04 22.19
CA ASN A 161 -15.24 38.94 21.02
C ASN A 161 -14.62 39.77 19.90
N LYS A 162 -14.46 39.18 18.71
CA LYS A 162 -13.80 39.84 17.58
C LYS A 162 -14.50 39.49 16.27
N ASP A 163 -14.70 40.50 15.45
CA ASP A 163 -15.17 40.34 14.07
C ASP A 163 -13.95 40.33 13.15
N LEU A 164 -13.75 39.25 12.41
CA LEU A 164 -12.67 39.06 11.45
C LEU A 164 -13.18 39.16 10.02
N GLU A 165 -12.62 40.08 9.25
CA GLU A 165 -12.85 40.18 7.81
C GLU A 165 -11.79 39.34 7.09
N VAL A 166 -12.22 38.24 6.46
CA VAL A 166 -11.35 37.31 5.73
C VAL A 166 -11.96 37.02 4.36
N SER A 167 -11.13 36.66 3.39
CA SER A 167 -11.59 36.30 2.05
C SER A 167 -11.30 34.83 1.78
N PHE A 168 -12.29 34.13 1.21
CA PHE A 168 -12.07 32.77 0.75
C PHE A 168 -11.09 32.75 -0.43
N PRO A 169 -10.20 31.75 -0.52
CA PRO A 169 -9.35 31.53 -1.69
C PRO A 169 -10.17 31.41 -2.98
N GLU A 170 -9.58 31.75 -4.13
CA GLU A 170 -10.24 31.62 -5.44
C GLU A 170 -10.50 30.15 -5.81
N ASP A 171 -9.72 29.23 -5.26
CA ASP A 171 -9.74 27.78 -5.47
C ASP A 171 -10.45 27.03 -4.34
N TYR A 172 -11.34 27.69 -3.59
CA TYR A 172 -12.05 27.06 -2.49
C TYR A 172 -12.98 25.94 -2.96
N HIS A 173 -13.05 24.85 -2.19
CA HIS A 173 -13.80 23.63 -2.53
C HIS A 173 -15.31 23.84 -2.73
N VAL A 174 -15.87 24.94 -2.22
CA VAL A 174 -17.25 25.38 -2.47
C VAL A 174 -17.22 26.55 -3.45
N GLU A 175 -17.65 26.34 -4.69
CA GLU A 175 -17.70 27.36 -5.75
C GLU A 175 -18.48 28.61 -5.32
N ASP A 176 -19.53 28.43 -4.51
CA ASP A 176 -20.36 29.53 -4.01
C ASP A 176 -19.66 30.43 -2.98
N LEU A 177 -18.56 29.99 -2.38
CA LEU A 177 -17.79 30.75 -1.38
C LEU A 177 -16.47 31.28 -1.97
N ALA A 178 -15.96 30.69 -3.05
CA ALA A 178 -14.69 31.04 -3.67
C ALA A 178 -14.56 32.54 -3.98
N GLY A 179 -13.47 33.17 -3.52
CA GLY A 179 -13.16 34.58 -3.75
C GLY A 179 -14.09 35.59 -3.04
N LYS A 180 -15.05 35.15 -2.22
CA LYS A 180 -15.95 36.06 -1.48
C LYS A 180 -15.31 36.54 -0.18
N ALA A 181 -15.62 37.78 0.19
CA ALA A 181 -15.30 38.31 1.51
C ALA A 181 -16.37 37.87 2.51
N ALA A 182 -15.93 37.46 3.70
CA ALA A 182 -16.78 37.04 4.80
C ALA A 182 -16.34 37.70 6.11
N VAL A 183 -17.32 37.94 6.98
CA VAL A 183 -17.11 38.42 8.35
C VAL A 183 -17.36 37.26 9.30
N PHE A 184 -16.35 36.86 10.07
CA PHE A 184 -16.49 35.86 11.11
C PHE A 184 -16.55 36.53 12.47
N LYS A 185 -17.65 36.33 13.19
CA LYS A 185 -17.79 36.76 14.58
C LYS A 185 -17.27 35.65 15.46
N ILE A 186 -16.21 35.92 16.21
CA ILE A 186 -15.49 34.93 17.00
C ILE A 186 -15.55 35.32 18.47
N THR A 187 -15.83 34.33 19.31
CA THR A 187 -15.69 34.41 20.77
C THR A 187 -14.55 33.49 21.18
N VAL A 188 -13.53 34.03 21.86
CA VAL A 188 -12.44 33.22 22.40
C VAL A 188 -12.85 32.68 23.76
N ASN A 189 -13.02 31.37 23.89
CA ASN A 189 -13.43 30.74 25.14
C ASN A 189 -12.23 30.47 26.06
N SER A 190 -11.16 29.90 25.52
CA SER A 190 -9.93 29.62 26.26
C SER A 190 -8.70 29.63 25.34
N VAL A 191 -7.55 29.90 25.94
CA VAL A 191 -6.24 29.82 25.28
C VAL A 191 -5.42 28.77 26.02
N SER A 192 -4.82 27.86 25.28
CA SER A 192 -3.94 26.82 25.83
C SER A 192 -2.63 26.82 25.06
N GLU A 193 -1.52 26.80 25.79
CA GLU A 193 -0.19 26.82 25.19
C GLU A 193 0.33 25.41 24.93
N PRO A 194 1.11 25.20 23.85
CA PRO A 194 1.70 23.92 23.54
C PRO A 194 2.80 23.59 24.54
N THR A 195 2.68 22.44 25.18
CA THR A 195 3.71 21.87 26.05
C THR A 195 4.14 20.55 25.46
N LYS A 196 5.43 20.45 25.12
CA LYS A 196 6.01 19.17 24.70
C LYS A 196 6.08 18.24 25.90
N PRO A 197 5.70 16.97 25.76
CA PRO A 197 5.78 16.01 26.86
C PRO A 197 7.23 15.91 27.34
N ASP A 198 7.39 15.80 28.65
CA ASP A 198 8.69 15.54 29.25
C ASP A 198 9.12 14.10 28.94
N LEU A 199 10.43 13.86 28.89
CA LEU A 199 10.98 12.52 28.72
C LEU A 199 10.98 11.79 30.07
N ASP A 200 9.80 11.37 30.49
CA ASP A 200 9.56 10.66 31.75
C ASP A 200 8.98 9.26 31.54
N ASP A 201 8.74 8.54 32.64
CA ASP A 201 8.22 7.18 32.62
C ASP A 201 6.82 7.07 31.97
N GLU A 202 6.02 8.14 31.97
CA GLU A 202 4.71 8.15 31.29
C GLU A 202 4.88 8.24 29.78
N PHE A 203 5.85 9.04 29.30
CA PHE A 203 6.21 9.09 27.90
C PHE A 203 6.82 7.77 27.42
N PHE A 204 7.76 7.18 28.16
CA PHE A 204 8.44 5.94 27.78
C PHE A 204 7.49 4.74 27.67
N LYS A 205 6.50 4.63 28.56
CA LYS A 205 5.48 3.57 28.52
C LYS A 205 4.66 3.56 27.23
N GLN A 206 4.48 4.72 26.60
CA GLN A 206 3.77 4.79 25.31
C GLN A 206 4.52 4.09 24.18
N PHE A 207 5.81 3.83 24.36
CA PHE A 207 6.69 3.12 23.43
C PHE A 207 7.08 1.73 23.93
N GLY A 208 6.36 1.20 24.92
CA GLY A 208 6.59 -0.15 25.46
C GLY A 208 7.77 -0.25 26.44
N VAL A 209 8.32 0.89 26.88
CA VAL A 209 9.45 0.92 27.82
C VAL A 209 8.93 1.15 29.24
N GLU A 210 8.81 0.06 30.00
CA GLU A 210 8.29 0.10 31.38
C GLU A 210 9.37 0.36 32.44
N GLU A 211 10.61 -0.02 32.17
CA GLU A 211 11.76 0.10 33.09
C GLU A 211 13.01 0.61 32.35
N GLY A 212 13.94 1.22 33.09
CA GLY A 212 15.24 1.67 32.56
C GLY A 212 15.28 3.12 32.05
N GLY A 213 14.15 3.84 32.08
CA GLY A 213 14.09 5.28 31.83
C GLY A 213 14.63 5.70 30.46
N LEU A 214 15.27 6.86 30.41
CA LEU A 214 15.75 7.48 29.16
C LEU A 214 16.75 6.61 28.39
N GLU A 215 17.60 5.84 29.10
CA GLU A 215 18.62 4.98 28.46
C GLU A 215 17.94 3.82 27.74
N ALA A 216 17.04 3.10 28.42
CA ALA A 216 16.27 2.02 27.81
C ALA A 216 15.38 2.52 26.65
N PHE A 217 14.79 3.72 26.78
CA PHE A 217 14.04 4.34 25.70
C PHE A 217 14.90 4.62 24.46
N ARG A 218 16.12 5.14 24.65
CA ARG A 218 17.07 5.40 23.55
C ARG A 218 17.53 4.11 22.88
N ASP A 219 17.79 3.07 23.66
CA ASP A 219 18.20 1.76 23.12
C ASP A 219 17.08 1.11 22.30
N GLU A 220 15.83 1.15 22.81
CA GLU A 220 14.67 0.62 22.11
C GLU A 220 14.39 1.40 20.81
N MET A 221 14.43 2.74 20.87
CA MET A 221 14.32 3.57 19.66
C MET A 221 15.41 3.25 18.65
N ARG A 222 16.67 3.14 19.09
CA ARG A 222 17.79 2.80 18.19
C ARG A 222 17.58 1.45 17.53
N SER A 223 17.20 0.43 18.31
CA SER A 223 16.89 -0.90 17.81
C SER A 223 15.82 -0.85 16.72
N ASN A 224 14.75 -0.09 16.94
CA ASN A 224 13.67 0.08 15.97
C ASN A 224 14.11 0.85 14.73
N MET A 225 14.87 1.94 14.88
CA MET A 225 15.41 2.71 13.75
C MET A 225 16.40 1.89 12.92
N VAL A 226 17.23 1.04 13.54
CA VAL A 226 18.15 0.14 12.83
C VAL A 226 17.37 -0.89 12.02
N LYS A 227 16.35 -1.53 12.61
CA LYS A 227 15.48 -2.47 11.88
C LYS A 227 14.75 -1.80 10.72
N GLU A 228 14.26 -0.57 10.93
CA GLU A 228 13.62 0.22 9.89
C GLU A 228 14.60 0.55 8.76
N LEU A 229 15.82 0.98 9.09
CA LEU A 229 16.89 1.27 8.12
C LEU A 229 17.31 0.02 7.33
N GLU A 230 17.46 -1.14 7.99
CA GLU A 230 17.81 -2.40 7.33
C GLU A 230 16.71 -2.84 6.34
N ARG A 231 15.44 -2.75 6.75
CA ARG A 231 14.29 -3.02 5.87
C ARG A 231 14.27 -2.05 4.69
N ALA A 232 14.51 -0.78 4.96
CA ALA A 232 14.56 0.28 3.98
C ALA A 232 15.63 0.02 2.90
N ILE A 233 16.85 -0.30 3.32
CA ILE A 233 17.97 -0.65 2.43
C ILE A 233 17.64 -1.92 1.63
N LYS A 234 17.10 -2.96 2.28
CA LYS A 234 16.71 -4.21 1.62
C LYS A 234 15.66 -3.96 0.55
N GLN A 235 14.62 -3.18 0.85
CA GLN A 235 13.54 -2.87 -0.08
C GLN A 235 14.04 -2.05 -1.29
N ARG A 236 14.85 -1.02 -1.07
CA ARG A 236 15.44 -0.22 -2.15
C ARG A 236 16.36 -1.03 -3.04
N THR A 237 17.21 -1.85 -2.43
CA THR A 237 18.13 -2.74 -3.16
C THR A 237 17.36 -3.76 -3.98
N LYS A 238 16.32 -4.37 -3.39
CA LYS A 238 15.41 -5.29 -4.07
C LYS A 238 14.69 -4.63 -5.25
N ALA A 239 14.16 -3.42 -5.08
CA ALA A 239 13.48 -2.69 -6.16
C ALA A 239 14.43 -2.48 -7.35
N GLN A 240 15.63 -1.94 -7.11
CA GLN A 240 16.65 -1.81 -8.16
C GLN A 240 16.99 -3.14 -8.83
N VAL A 241 16.98 -4.24 -8.05
CA VAL A 241 17.27 -5.55 -8.60
C VAL A 241 16.18 -5.99 -9.59
N MET A 242 14.92 -5.85 -9.18
CA MET A 242 13.76 -6.20 -9.98
C MET A 242 13.64 -5.31 -11.22
N ASP A 243 13.87 -4.01 -11.10
CA ASP A 243 13.85 -3.09 -12.24
C ASP A 243 14.96 -3.45 -13.24
N GLY A 244 16.16 -3.76 -12.75
CA GLY A 244 17.26 -4.22 -13.59
C GLY A 244 16.96 -5.52 -14.33
N LEU A 245 16.15 -6.42 -13.76
CA LEU A 245 15.71 -7.65 -14.43
C LEU A 245 14.78 -7.33 -15.60
N VAL A 246 13.81 -6.45 -15.37
CA VAL A 246 12.84 -6.02 -16.38
C VAL A 246 13.54 -5.30 -17.53
N ASP A 247 14.51 -4.44 -17.22
CA ASP A 247 15.27 -3.68 -18.24
C ASP A 247 16.20 -4.55 -19.09
N THR A 248 16.65 -5.70 -18.57
CA THR A 248 17.61 -6.57 -19.26
C THR A 248 16.98 -7.78 -19.94
N THR A 249 15.69 -8.03 -19.71
CA THR A 249 15.00 -9.23 -20.20
C THR A 249 13.79 -8.84 -21.04
N GLU A 250 13.79 -9.24 -22.31
CA GLU A 250 12.64 -9.05 -23.20
C GLU A 250 11.62 -10.16 -22.97
N VAL A 251 10.39 -9.79 -22.64
CA VAL A 251 9.29 -10.73 -22.39
C VAL A 251 8.06 -10.31 -23.19
N ASP A 252 7.52 -11.24 -23.97
CA ASP A 252 6.20 -11.07 -24.59
C ASP A 252 5.13 -11.41 -23.57
N VAL A 253 4.54 -10.38 -22.96
CA VAL A 253 3.64 -10.54 -21.82
C VAL A 253 2.23 -10.86 -22.31
N PRO A 254 1.69 -12.07 -22.02
CA PRO A 254 0.34 -12.44 -22.43
C PRO A 254 -0.70 -11.50 -21.82
N LYS A 255 -1.61 -11.00 -22.65
CA LYS A 255 -2.66 -10.07 -22.20
C LYS A 255 -3.56 -10.70 -21.14
N ALA A 256 -3.89 -11.98 -21.28
CA ALA A 256 -4.73 -12.71 -20.34
C ALA A 256 -4.15 -12.74 -18.92
N LEU A 257 -2.82 -12.74 -18.75
CA LEU A 257 -2.19 -12.64 -17.44
C LEU A 257 -2.29 -11.22 -16.88
N VAL A 258 -2.12 -10.21 -17.73
CA VAL A 258 -2.28 -8.80 -17.33
C VAL A 258 -3.73 -8.53 -16.90
N ASP A 259 -4.71 -8.99 -17.67
CA ASP A 259 -6.13 -8.82 -17.36
C ASP A 259 -6.47 -9.50 -16.01
N GLY A 260 -5.95 -10.71 -15.75
CA GLY A 260 -6.12 -11.39 -14.46
C GLY A 260 -5.46 -10.67 -13.28
N GLU A 261 -4.28 -10.07 -13.49
CA GLU A 261 -3.60 -9.25 -12.49
C GLU A 261 -4.37 -7.95 -12.19
N ILE A 262 -4.88 -7.27 -13.22
CA ILE A 262 -5.75 -6.09 -13.08
C ILE A 262 -6.96 -6.44 -12.21
N ASP A 263 -7.61 -7.58 -12.49
CA ASP A 263 -8.77 -8.00 -11.71
C ASP A 263 -8.38 -8.29 -10.25
N ARG A 264 -7.23 -8.93 -9.98
CA ARG A 264 -6.74 -9.12 -8.61
C ARG A 264 -6.52 -7.77 -7.90
N MET A 265 -5.84 -6.85 -8.56
CA MET A 265 -5.53 -5.52 -8.01
C MET A 265 -6.79 -4.70 -7.72
N ARG A 266 -7.83 -4.82 -8.56
CA ARG A 266 -9.13 -4.19 -8.30
C ARG A 266 -9.79 -4.73 -7.03
N HIS A 267 -9.74 -6.06 -6.84
CA HIS A 267 -10.26 -6.66 -5.61
C HIS A 267 -9.47 -6.18 -4.38
N GLU A 268 -8.14 -6.16 -4.46
CA GLU A 268 -7.26 -5.63 -3.39
C GLU A 268 -7.62 -4.17 -3.05
N ALA A 269 -7.77 -3.31 -4.05
CA ALA A 269 -8.14 -1.91 -3.85
C ALA A 269 -9.51 -1.77 -3.16
N VAL A 270 -10.53 -2.50 -3.63
CA VAL A 270 -11.86 -2.47 -3.01
C VAL A 270 -11.82 -2.92 -1.54
N HIS A 271 -11.05 -3.97 -1.23
CA HIS A 271 -10.84 -4.41 0.14
C HIS A 271 -10.17 -3.34 1.00
N GLN A 272 -9.15 -2.66 0.48
CA GLN A 272 -8.43 -1.60 1.21
C GLN A 272 -9.32 -0.40 1.54
N TYR A 273 -10.26 -0.04 0.67
CA TYR A 273 -11.22 1.06 0.91
C TYR A 273 -12.44 0.66 1.77
N GLY A 274 -12.40 -0.51 2.42
CA GLY A 274 -13.48 -0.99 3.29
C GLY A 274 -14.73 -1.47 2.56
N GLY A 275 -14.64 -1.68 1.24
CA GLY A 275 -15.69 -2.23 0.42
C GLY A 275 -15.79 -3.75 0.58
N HIS A 276 -16.25 -4.23 1.73
CA HIS A 276 -16.67 -5.64 1.81
C HIS A 276 -18.01 -5.81 1.09
N ASP A 277 -17.99 -6.61 0.01
CA ASP A 277 -19.13 -7.12 -0.79
C ASP A 277 -20.10 -6.08 -1.42
N SER A 278 -19.87 -4.78 -1.24
CA SER A 278 -20.80 -3.71 -1.62
C SER A 278 -20.37 -2.88 -2.82
N ILE A 279 -19.10 -2.97 -3.20
CA ILE A 279 -18.53 -2.26 -4.35
C ILE A 279 -18.10 -3.33 -5.36
N ASP A 280 -18.66 -3.26 -6.56
CA ASP A 280 -18.22 -4.07 -7.68
C ASP A 280 -16.80 -3.59 -8.10
N PRO A 281 -15.76 -4.45 -8.05
CA PRO A 281 -14.40 -4.08 -8.42
C PRO A 281 -14.26 -3.55 -9.85
N SER A 282 -15.20 -3.89 -10.74
CA SER A 282 -15.22 -3.39 -12.12
C SER A 282 -15.53 -1.88 -12.25
N VAL A 283 -15.99 -1.23 -11.17
CA VAL A 283 -16.17 0.22 -11.10
C VAL A 283 -14.84 0.96 -11.23
N LEU A 284 -13.73 0.33 -10.82
CA LEU A 284 -12.40 0.90 -10.95
C LEU A 284 -11.89 0.68 -12.40
N PRO A 285 -11.55 1.74 -13.17
CA PRO A 285 -11.06 1.60 -14.54
C PRO A 285 -9.81 0.71 -14.64
N ALA A 286 -9.78 -0.20 -15.61
CA ALA A 286 -8.64 -1.12 -15.82
C ALA A 286 -7.35 -0.36 -16.14
N GLU A 287 -7.48 0.75 -16.88
CA GLU A 287 -6.39 1.63 -17.30
C GLU A 287 -5.58 2.17 -16.11
N MET A 288 -6.19 2.29 -14.92
CA MET A 288 -5.49 2.70 -13.70
C MET A 288 -4.46 1.66 -13.24
N PHE A 289 -4.69 0.38 -13.54
CA PHE A 289 -3.86 -0.73 -13.06
C PHE A 289 -2.98 -1.32 -14.16
N GLU A 290 -3.25 -1.03 -15.44
CA GLU A 290 -2.60 -1.69 -16.58
C GLU A 290 -1.06 -1.64 -16.52
N THR A 291 -0.48 -0.47 -16.23
CA THR A 291 0.98 -0.31 -16.14
C THR A 291 1.57 -1.16 -15.02
N GLN A 292 0.97 -1.10 -13.82
CA GLN A 292 1.45 -1.82 -12.64
C GLN A 292 1.22 -3.33 -12.78
N ALA A 293 0.07 -3.75 -13.33
CA ALA A 293 -0.25 -5.14 -13.60
C ALA A 293 0.71 -5.75 -14.62
N ARG A 294 0.96 -5.04 -15.74
CA ARG A 294 1.94 -5.47 -16.73
C ARG A 294 3.32 -5.61 -16.11
N HIS A 295 3.74 -4.67 -15.27
CA HIS A 295 5.01 -4.75 -14.55
C HIS A 295 5.09 -6.00 -13.65
N ARG A 296 4.07 -6.24 -12.80
CA ARG A 296 4.01 -7.40 -11.90
C ARG A 296 4.04 -8.73 -12.65
N VAL A 297 3.26 -8.85 -13.73
CA VAL A 297 3.26 -10.06 -14.57
C VAL A 297 4.61 -10.26 -15.25
N THR A 298 5.20 -9.20 -15.81
CA THR A 298 6.53 -9.26 -16.43
C THR A 298 7.56 -9.78 -15.44
N LEU A 299 7.59 -9.19 -14.25
CA LEU A 299 8.53 -9.57 -13.20
C LEU A 299 8.34 -11.02 -12.76
N GLY A 300 7.09 -11.46 -12.55
CA GLY A 300 6.80 -12.85 -12.19
C GLY A 300 7.27 -13.86 -13.24
N LEU A 301 7.10 -13.55 -14.53
CA LEU A 301 7.60 -14.39 -15.63
C LEU A 301 9.14 -14.47 -15.64
N ILE A 302 9.83 -13.34 -15.44
CA ILE A 302 11.29 -13.30 -15.38
C ILE A 302 11.82 -14.04 -14.16
N ILE A 303 11.22 -13.86 -12.99
CA ILE A 303 11.63 -14.56 -11.77
C ILE A 303 11.50 -16.07 -11.96
N ASN A 304 10.37 -16.55 -12.49
CA ASN A 304 10.18 -17.96 -12.77
C ASN A 304 11.26 -18.49 -13.73
N ALA A 305 11.59 -17.74 -14.79
CA ALA A 305 12.67 -18.11 -15.70
C ALA A 305 14.05 -18.16 -15.04
N VAL A 306 14.36 -17.23 -14.12
CA VAL A 306 15.60 -17.25 -13.33
C VAL A 306 15.66 -18.46 -12.40
N VAL A 307 14.55 -18.77 -11.73
CA VAL A 307 14.41 -19.94 -10.85
C VAL A 307 14.67 -21.22 -11.63
N GLU A 308 14.04 -21.38 -12.79
CA GLU A 308 14.22 -22.55 -13.66
C GLU A 308 15.65 -22.65 -14.20
N ALA A 309 16.20 -21.55 -14.74
CA ALA A 309 17.54 -21.53 -15.32
C ALA A 309 18.65 -21.79 -14.30
N SER A 310 18.45 -21.33 -13.05
CA SER A 310 19.43 -21.48 -11.96
C SER A 310 19.13 -22.65 -11.04
N SER A 311 18.02 -23.38 -11.27
CA SER A 311 17.54 -24.48 -10.41
C SER A 311 17.46 -24.08 -8.94
N VAL A 312 16.92 -22.89 -8.65
CA VAL A 312 16.73 -22.41 -7.29
C VAL A 312 15.61 -23.20 -6.63
N GLU A 313 15.93 -23.92 -5.56
CA GLU A 313 14.94 -24.59 -4.72
C GLU A 313 14.61 -23.71 -3.51
N VAL A 314 13.34 -23.75 -3.09
CA VAL A 314 12.87 -23.03 -1.90
C VAL A 314 13.61 -23.54 -0.67
N ASP A 315 14.24 -22.63 0.06
CA ASP A 315 14.88 -22.95 1.33
C ASP A 315 13.82 -23.07 2.44
N GLU A 316 13.48 -24.30 2.81
CA GLU A 316 12.49 -24.59 3.86
C GLU A 316 12.91 -24.06 5.26
N GLU A 317 14.22 -23.88 5.52
CA GLU A 317 14.70 -23.27 6.77
C GLU A 317 14.37 -21.77 6.79
N ARG A 318 14.60 -21.08 5.67
CA ARG A 318 14.17 -19.68 5.51
C ARG A 318 12.66 -19.53 5.61
N VAL A 319 11.89 -20.44 5.01
CA VAL A 319 10.41 -20.45 5.14
C VAL A 319 10.00 -20.53 6.61
N GLN A 320 10.61 -21.44 7.37
CA GLN A 320 10.32 -21.56 8.79
C GLN A 320 10.67 -20.27 9.56
N GLN A 321 11.84 -19.69 9.28
CA GLN A 321 12.27 -18.44 9.91
C GLN A 321 11.33 -17.28 9.59
N THR A 322 10.92 -17.12 8.33
CA THR A 322 9.97 -16.06 7.93
C THR A 322 8.63 -16.21 8.66
N ILE A 323 8.11 -17.43 8.80
CA ILE A 323 6.87 -17.68 9.55
C ILE A 323 7.04 -17.31 11.04
N GLU A 324 8.18 -17.67 11.64
CA GLU A 324 8.48 -17.33 13.04
C GLU A 324 8.61 -15.82 13.24
N GLU A 325 9.29 -15.12 12.34
CA GLU A 325 9.42 -13.66 12.38
C GLU A 325 8.05 -12.97 12.27
N MET A 326 7.20 -13.43 11.35
CA MET A 326 5.83 -12.90 11.21
C MET A 326 4.96 -13.21 12.44
N ALA A 327 5.14 -14.36 13.07
CA ALA A 327 4.39 -14.74 14.26
C ALA A 327 4.89 -14.03 15.53
N SER A 328 6.13 -13.55 15.55
CA SER A 328 6.78 -12.96 16.74
C SER A 328 6.08 -11.70 17.28
N SER A 329 5.36 -10.97 16.43
CA SER A 329 4.59 -9.79 16.83
C SER A 329 3.24 -10.12 17.48
N TYR A 330 2.83 -11.39 17.51
CA TYR A 330 1.55 -11.83 18.04
C TYR A 330 1.70 -12.42 19.45
N GLU A 331 0.70 -12.21 20.31
CA GLU A 331 0.68 -12.76 21.67
C GLU A 331 0.69 -14.31 21.68
N ASP A 332 0.01 -14.94 20.70
CA ASP A 332 -0.04 -16.40 20.51
C ASP A 332 0.68 -16.79 19.22
N SER A 333 2.01 -16.73 19.25
CA SER A 333 2.86 -17.03 18.10
C SER A 333 2.73 -18.48 17.61
N GLU A 334 2.53 -19.46 18.51
CA GLU A 334 2.34 -20.86 18.11
C GLU A 334 1.10 -21.06 17.25
N GLN A 335 -0.02 -20.43 17.63
CA GLN A 335 -1.26 -20.50 16.84
C GLN A 335 -1.09 -19.89 15.44
N VAL A 336 -0.34 -18.80 15.31
CA VAL A 336 -0.07 -18.17 14.02
C VAL A 336 0.81 -19.05 13.14
N ILE A 337 1.87 -19.65 13.71
CA ILE A 337 2.74 -20.59 13.00
C ILE A 337 1.92 -21.78 12.47
N ASP A 338 1.05 -22.36 13.31
CA ASP A 338 0.20 -23.48 12.92
C ASP A 338 -0.82 -23.09 11.84
N PHE A 339 -1.35 -21.86 11.87
CA PHE A 339 -2.23 -21.35 10.82
C PHE A 339 -1.55 -21.32 9.45
N TYR A 340 -0.33 -20.76 9.37
CA TYR A 340 0.42 -20.74 8.10
C TYR A 340 0.79 -22.14 7.63
N LYS A 341 1.19 -23.04 8.53
CA LYS A 341 1.59 -24.41 8.17
C LYS A 341 0.43 -25.32 7.75
N SER A 342 -0.75 -25.13 8.33
CA SER A 342 -1.93 -25.96 8.05
C SER A 342 -2.72 -25.51 6.82
N ASN A 343 -2.47 -24.30 6.32
CA ASN A 343 -3.11 -23.75 5.14
C ASN A 343 -2.13 -23.74 3.95
N GLU A 344 -2.33 -24.65 2.99
CA GLU A 344 -1.44 -24.78 1.82
C GLU A 344 -1.32 -23.49 0.99
N GLU A 345 -2.40 -22.69 0.91
CA GLU A 345 -2.39 -21.43 0.19
C GLU A 345 -1.47 -20.41 0.88
N GLN A 346 -1.63 -20.26 2.20
CA GLN A 346 -0.81 -19.35 3.01
C GLN A 346 0.65 -19.78 3.02
N LEU A 347 0.92 -21.09 3.18
CA LEU A 347 2.28 -21.62 3.10
C LEU A 347 2.91 -21.34 1.73
N SER A 348 2.15 -21.51 0.64
CA SER A 348 2.63 -21.23 -0.71
C SER A 348 2.99 -19.76 -0.92
N GLN A 349 2.24 -18.83 -0.32
CA GLN A 349 2.58 -17.40 -0.35
C GLN A 349 3.92 -17.12 0.32
N ILE A 350 4.18 -17.73 1.49
CA ILE A 350 5.48 -17.58 2.17
C ILE A 350 6.60 -18.22 1.36
N LYS A 351 6.37 -19.40 0.77
CA LYS A 351 7.36 -20.04 -0.12
C LYS A 351 7.72 -19.16 -1.31
N ASN A 352 6.74 -18.50 -1.93
CA ASN A 352 6.97 -17.57 -3.03
C ASN A 352 7.78 -16.35 -2.57
N LEU A 353 7.47 -15.78 -1.40
CA LEU A 353 8.22 -14.67 -0.81
C LEU A 353 9.70 -15.07 -0.59
N VAL A 354 9.95 -16.24 -0.01
CA VAL A 354 11.30 -16.73 0.25
C VAL A 354 12.05 -17.01 -1.06
N LEU A 355 11.38 -17.61 -2.04
CA LEU A 355 11.96 -17.87 -3.35
C LEU A 355 12.38 -16.57 -4.05
N GLU A 356 11.51 -15.55 -4.00
CA GLU A 356 11.81 -14.23 -4.53
C GLU A 356 13.03 -13.60 -3.85
N GLU A 357 13.14 -13.70 -2.52
CA GLU A 357 14.32 -13.22 -1.80
C GLU A 357 15.60 -13.99 -2.19
N GLN A 358 15.52 -15.31 -2.35
CA GLN A 358 16.66 -16.12 -2.82
C GLN A 358 17.10 -15.72 -4.23
N VAL A 359 16.15 -15.40 -5.12
CA VAL A 359 16.46 -14.92 -6.47
C VAL A 359 17.14 -13.55 -6.42
N VAL A 360 16.67 -12.65 -5.56
CA VAL A 360 17.33 -11.34 -5.36
C VAL A 360 18.75 -11.50 -4.84
N ASP A 361 18.97 -12.36 -3.85
CA ASP A 361 20.31 -12.67 -3.31
C ASP A 361 21.24 -13.19 -4.42
N LEU A 362 20.77 -14.16 -5.22
CA LEU A 362 21.51 -14.73 -6.34
C LEU A 362 21.90 -13.66 -7.38
N LEU A 363 20.99 -12.75 -7.70
CA LEU A 363 21.21 -11.71 -8.68
C LEU A 363 22.15 -10.63 -8.15
N LEU A 364 22.07 -10.28 -6.87
CA LEU A 364 23.01 -9.36 -6.22
C LEU A 364 24.44 -9.89 -6.27
N ASP A 365 24.64 -11.20 -6.10
CA ASP A 365 25.96 -11.84 -6.23
C ASP A 365 26.52 -11.76 -7.66
N GLN A 366 25.67 -11.59 -8.67
CA GLN A 366 26.06 -11.46 -10.08
C GLN A 366 26.17 -10.01 -10.55
N ALA A 367 25.49 -9.08 -9.88
CA ALA A 367 25.42 -7.68 -10.25
C ALA A 367 26.67 -6.88 -9.90
N THR A 368 26.81 -5.71 -10.52
CA THR A 368 27.79 -4.72 -10.08
C THR A 368 27.20 -3.88 -8.93
N VAL A 369 27.50 -4.25 -7.68
CA VAL A 369 27.05 -3.49 -6.51
C VAL A 369 27.99 -2.34 -6.18
N LYS A 370 27.44 -1.13 -6.05
CA LYS A 370 28.15 0.07 -5.60
C LYS A 370 27.57 0.53 -4.28
N ASP A 371 28.41 0.55 -3.24
CA ASP A 371 28.03 1.09 -1.95
C ASP A 371 28.00 2.62 -1.99
N VAL A 372 26.87 3.22 -1.62
CA VAL A 372 26.66 4.67 -1.59
C VAL A 372 26.41 5.10 -0.15
N THR A 373 27.29 5.92 0.41
CA THR A 373 27.09 6.45 1.77
C THR A 373 25.95 7.46 1.77
N MET A 374 24.96 7.22 2.63
CA MET A 374 23.78 8.06 2.81
C MET A 374 23.47 8.20 4.31
N THR A 375 22.84 9.29 4.69
CA THR A 375 22.30 9.49 6.05
C THR A 375 21.04 8.65 6.27
N TYR A 376 20.62 8.49 7.52
CA TYR A 376 19.35 7.82 7.84
C TYR A 376 18.18 8.46 7.10
N GLU A 377 18.06 9.79 7.17
CA GLU A 377 16.95 10.53 6.53
C GLU A 377 16.94 10.37 5.01
N GLU A 378 18.10 10.47 4.35
CA GLU A 378 18.17 10.31 2.88
C GLU A 378 17.69 8.92 2.43
N VAL A 379 18.02 7.87 3.19
CA VAL A 379 17.54 6.51 2.90
C VAL A 379 16.02 6.45 3.08
N MET A 380 15.50 6.97 4.19
CA MET A 380 14.07 6.95 4.49
C MET A 380 13.23 7.79 3.52
N GLU A 381 13.71 8.96 3.10
CA GLU A 381 13.05 9.81 2.12
C GLU A 381 13.03 9.18 0.72
N SER A 382 14.12 8.50 0.34
CA SER A 382 14.22 7.86 -0.97
C SER A 382 13.13 6.81 -1.18
N LEU A 383 12.75 6.06 -0.14
CA LEU A 383 11.66 5.08 -0.21
C LEU A 383 10.29 5.72 -0.36
N GLN A 384 10.04 6.87 0.24
CA GLN A 384 8.77 7.60 0.12
C GLN A 384 8.60 8.15 -1.31
N SER A 385 9.69 8.58 -1.93
CA SER A 385 9.67 9.05 -3.32
C SER A 385 9.46 7.92 -4.34
N GLU A 386 10.04 6.74 -4.08
CA GLU A 386 9.90 5.57 -4.96
C GLU A 386 8.51 4.92 -4.83
N SER A 387 7.99 4.80 -3.60
CA SER A 387 6.62 4.32 -3.35
C SER A 387 5.53 5.25 -3.89
N GLY A 388 5.76 6.58 -3.88
CA GLY A 388 4.84 7.56 -4.46
C GLY A 388 4.82 7.59 -6.00
N SER A 389 5.83 7.00 -6.68
CA SER A 389 5.86 6.89 -8.15
C SER A 389 5.17 5.62 -8.68
N ALA A 390 4.86 4.67 -7.79
CA ALA A 390 4.22 3.40 -8.09
C ALA A 390 2.70 3.39 -7.80
N THR A 391 2.13 4.56 -7.51
CA THR A 391 0.67 4.84 -7.45
C THR A 391 0.33 5.79 -8.58
#